data_AF-A0A4Z1QY38-F1
#
_entry.id   AF-A0A4Z1QY38-F1
#
_cell.length_a   1.000
_cell.length_b   1.000
_cell.length_c   1.000
_cell.angle_alpha   90.00
_cell.angle_beta   90.00
_cell.angle_gamma   90.00
#
_symmetry.space_group_name_H-M   'P 1'
#
loop_
_entity.id
_entity.type
_entity.pdbx_description
1 polymer ?
#
loop_
_entity_poly.entity_id
_entity_poly.type
_entity_poly.pdbx_seq_one_letter_code
_entity_poly.pdbx_strand_id
1 'polypeptide(L)'
;MSDTKEKQHWAVEVRVDGEQVLTIESDYSLAGISPLGPYEESVRTAAEHLTAFLGRRPPAIEIIDLREAGSDGGGLMGYWAKGHHDRHAFADAVNEHTGADWIYDSRYVVVTRLSGPQPVRHEWWRAVPMSREPGHSVYHSAEPHSRGAFPVTVTTIVEDHERKIAQRNIDEFHKGSRSGFTEGLNWALRQLDIIDDEAGKKLLACYRERDKA
;
A
#
# COMPACT_ATOMS: atom_id res chain seq x y z
N MET A 1 3.89 -27.92 -6.24
CA MET A 1 4.08 -27.93 -7.71
C MET A 1 4.37 -26.50 -8.11
N SER A 2 5.61 -26.21 -8.48
CA SER A 2 6.09 -24.88 -8.82
C SER A 2 5.61 -24.52 -10.23
N ASP A 3 4.54 -23.74 -10.32
CA ASP A 3 4.20 -23.02 -11.55
C ASP A 3 5.18 -21.85 -11.72
N THR A 4 6.41 -22.15 -12.10
CA THR A 4 7.23 -21.22 -12.85
C THR A 4 6.54 -21.06 -14.21
N LYS A 5 5.60 -20.14 -14.31
CA LYS A 5 5.21 -19.58 -15.61
C LYS A 5 6.50 -19.11 -16.25
N GLU A 6 6.99 -19.83 -17.26
CA GLU A 6 8.07 -19.36 -18.11
C GLU A 6 7.71 -17.94 -18.52
N LYS A 7 8.57 -16.97 -18.13
CA LYS A 7 8.41 -15.60 -18.61
C LYS A 7 8.36 -15.70 -20.12
N GLN A 8 7.24 -15.28 -20.72
CA GLN A 8 7.12 -15.24 -22.17
C GLN A 8 8.27 -14.38 -22.70
N HIS A 9 9.19 -15.03 -23.40
CA HIS A 9 10.33 -14.38 -24.02
C HIS A 9 9.91 -13.94 -25.42
N TRP A 10 10.18 -12.67 -25.73
CA TRP A 10 9.94 -12.07 -27.02
C TRP A 10 11.17 -11.26 -27.42
N ALA A 11 11.42 -11.15 -28.72
CA ALA A 11 12.51 -10.37 -29.26
C ALA A 11 12.01 -9.60 -30.49
N VAL A 12 12.49 -8.37 -30.68
CA VAL A 12 12.17 -7.53 -31.84
C VAL A 12 13.45 -7.29 -32.64
N GLU A 13 13.48 -7.79 -33.87
CA GLU A 13 14.55 -7.51 -34.82
C GLU A 13 14.29 -6.19 -35.55
N VAL A 14 15.28 -5.30 -35.52
CA VAL A 14 15.30 -4.07 -36.33
C VAL A 14 16.18 -4.31 -37.55
N ARG A 15 15.55 -4.25 -38.73
CA ARG A 15 16.22 -4.40 -40.02
C ARG A 15 16.14 -3.10 -40.82
N VAL A 16 17.25 -2.70 -41.43
CA VAL A 16 17.34 -1.54 -42.33
C VAL A 16 17.80 -2.06 -43.69
N ASP A 17 17.02 -1.80 -44.74
CA ASP A 17 17.28 -2.28 -46.11
C ASP A 17 17.52 -3.80 -46.23
N GLY A 18 16.93 -4.58 -45.32
CA GLY A 18 17.06 -6.04 -45.28
C GLY A 18 18.22 -6.56 -44.42
N GLU A 19 19.13 -5.70 -43.96
CA GLU A 19 20.21 -6.03 -43.03
C GLU A 19 19.71 -5.92 -41.58
N GLN A 20 20.00 -6.93 -40.74
CA GLN A 20 19.69 -6.90 -39.31
C GLN A 20 20.71 -6.03 -38.57
N VAL A 21 20.21 -4.96 -37.95
CA VAL A 21 21.04 -3.96 -37.26
C VAL A 21 21.08 -4.22 -35.76
N LEU A 22 19.92 -4.48 -35.15
CA LEU A 22 19.82 -4.84 -33.74
C LEU A 22 18.65 -5.78 -33.44
N THR A 23 18.71 -6.39 -32.27
CA THR A 23 17.64 -7.13 -31.61
C THR A 23 17.40 -6.51 -30.24
N ILE A 24 16.12 -6.26 -29.92
CA ILE A 24 15.66 -5.83 -28.61
C ILE A 24 15.00 -7.03 -27.95
N GLU A 25 15.58 -7.49 -26.85
CA GLU A 25 15.07 -8.64 -26.10
C GLU A 25 13.97 -8.23 -25.10
N SER A 26 13.18 -9.20 -24.64
CA SER A 26 12.08 -8.97 -23.67
C SER A 26 12.52 -8.42 -22.31
N ASP A 27 13.80 -8.56 -21.99
CA ASP A 27 14.44 -8.01 -20.78
C ASP A 27 15.07 -6.64 -21.02
N TYR A 28 14.81 -6.03 -22.19
CA TYR A 28 15.33 -4.75 -22.65
C TYR A 28 16.83 -4.75 -22.94
N SER A 29 17.48 -5.92 -22.98
CA SER A 29 18.85 -6.01 -23.49
C SER A 29 18.88 -5.78 -25.00
N LEU A 30 20.01 -5.24 -25.46
CA LEU A 30 20.25 -4.93 -26.87
C LEU A 30 21.40 -5.79 -27.38
N ALA A 31 21.16 -6.52 -28.47
CA ALA A 31 22.18 -7.26 -29.20
C ALA A 31 22.26 -6.71 -30.63
N GLY A 32 23.45 -6.40 -31.13
CA GLY A 32 23.58 -5.85 -32.48
C GLY A 32 24.86 -5.06 -32.71
N ILE A 33 24.84 -4.30 -33.80
CA ILE A 33 25.99 -3.49 -34.23
C ILE A 33 26.15 -2.30 -33.27
N SER A 34 27.35 -2.15 -32.71
CA SER A 34 27.74 -0.98 -31.93
C SER A 34 29.15 -0.55 -32.34
N PRO A 35 29.34 0.67 -32.87
CA PRO A 35 28.39 1.78 -32.98
C PRO A 35 27.41 1.66 -34.17
N LEU A 36 26.21 2.24 -34.05
CA LEU A 36 25.12 2.17 -35.04
C LEU A 36 25.39 2.92 -36.36
N GLY A 37 26.29 3.92 -36.34
CA GLY A 37 26.73 4.66 -37.53
C GLY A 37 25.56 5.16 -38.41
N PRO A 38 25.48 4.76 -39.69
CA PRO A 38 24.46 5.25 -40.63
C PRO A 38 23.03 4.79 -40.28
N TYR A 39 22.88 3.79 -39.42
CA TYR A 39 21.57 3.23 -39.08
C TYR A 39 20.90 3.94 -37.89
N GLU A 40 21.55 4.91 -37.26
CA GLU A 40 21.09 5.53 -36.02
C GLU A 40 19.67 6.13 -36.12
N GLU A 41 19.38 6.84 -37.21
CA GLU A 41 18.08 7.48 -37.41
C GLU A 41 16.97 6.44 -37.60
N SER A 42 17.19 5.44 -38.45
CA SER A 42 16.24 4.35 -38.68
C SER A 42 15.96 3.54 -37.41
N VAL A 43 17.00 3.26 -36.62
CA VAL A 43 16.86 2.58 -35.32
C VAL A 43 16.04 3.41 -34.34
N ARG A 44 16.28 4.73 -34.30
CA ARG A 44 15.53 5.65 -33.43
C ARG A 44 14.04 5.67 -33.80
N THR A 45 13.70 5.79 -35.09
CA THR A 45 12.32 5.75 -35.56
C THR A 45 11.65 4.42 -35.25
N ALA A 46 12.34 3.30 -35.44
CA ALA A 46 11.83 1.97 -35.07
C ALA A 46 11.53 1.88 -33.57
N ALA A 47 12.41 2.40 -32.71
CA ALA A 47 12.20 2.44 -31.26
C ALA A 47 11.01 3.32 -30.87
N GLU A 48 10.81 4.46 -31.52
CA GLU A 48 9.65 5.34 -31.29
C GLU A 48 8.33 4.64 -31.65
N HIS A 49 8.27 3.96 -32.79
CA HIS A 49 7.09 3.19 -33.21
C HIS A 49 6.82 2.00 -32.28
N LEU A 50 7.86 1.27 -31.89
CA LEU A 50 7.72 0.17 -30.93
C LEU A 50 7.21 0.70 -29.58
N THR A 51 7.72 1.83 -29.12
CA THR A 51 7.25 2.49 -27.89
C THR A 51 5.81 2.96 -28.02
N ALA A 52 5.40 3.46 -29.18
CA ALA A 52 4.01 3.84 -29.42
C ALA A 52 3.06 2.62 -29.45
N PHE A 53 3.53 1.48 -29.96
CA PHE A 53 2.77 0.23 -30.02
C PHE A 53 2.65 -0.47 -28.66
N LEU A 54 3.77 -0.60 -27.93
CA LEU A 54 3.82 -1.19 -26.59
C LEU A 54 3.23 -0.27 -25.51
N GLY A 55 3.12 1.03 -25.82
CA GLY A 55 2.86 2.09 -24.86
C GLY A 55 4.16 2.58 -24.22
N ARG A 56 4.26 3.90 -24.00
CA ARG A 56 5.37 4.46 -23.21
C ARG A 56 5.26 3.89 -21.81
N ARG A 57 6.27 3.16 -21.35
CA ARG A 57 6.46 2.94 -19.91
C ARG A 57 6.55 4.34 -19.27
N PRO A 58 5.70 4.67 -18.29
CA PRO A 58 5.87 5.90 -17.54
C PRO A 58 7.31 5.99 -17.04
N PRO A 59 7.91 7.19 -16.95
CA PRO A 59 9.22 7.32 -16.32
C PRO A 59 9.19 6.57 -14.99
N ALA A 60 10.22 5.77 -14.71
CA ALA A 60 10.25 4.91 -13.54
C ALA A 60 9.97 5.77 -12.28
N ILE A 61 8.80 5.60 -11.70
CA ILE A 61 8.43 6.28 -10.46
C ILE A 61 9.21 5.57 -9.36
N GLU A 62 10.15 6.27 -8.74
CA GLU A 62 10.90 5.73 -7.61
C GLU A 62 9.97 5.64 -6.39
N ILE A 63 9.65 4.40 -6.02
CA ILE A 63 8.82 4.09 -4.85
C ILE A 63 9.69 3.95 -3.62
N ILE A 64 9.27 4.61 -2.54
CA ILE A 64 9.91 4.55 -1.23
C ILE A 64 8.90 4.00 -0.22
N ASP A 65 9.34 3.04 0.61
CA ASP A 65 8.57 2.55 1.75
C ASP A 65 8.27 3.69 2.73
N LEU A 66 6.98 3.88 3.04
CA LEU A 66 6.56 4.71 4.16
C LEU A 66 6.51 3.84 5.41
N ARG A 67 7.28 4.23 6.43
CA ARG A 67 7.36 3.48 7.68
C ARG A 67 7.15 4.37 8.90
N GLU A 68 6.80 3.75 10.03
CA GLU A 68 6.69 4.46 11.30
C GLU A 68 8.02 5.14 11.68
N ALA A 69 7.92 6.29 12.34
CA ALA A 69 9.08 7.01 12.82
C ALA A 69 9.71 6.26 14.01
N GLY A 70 10.99 5.90 13.89
CA GLY A 70 11.74 5.18 14.91
C GLY A 70 13.15 4.84 14.41
N SER A 71 14.08 4.56 15.32
CA SER A 71 15.47 4.26 14.99
C SER A 71 15.65 2.87 14.35
N ASP A 72 14.67 1.99 14.51
CA ASP A 72 14.58 0.67 13.86
C ASP A 72 13.81 0.70 12.53
N GLY A 73 13.30 1.87 12.14
CA GLY A 73 12.53 2.04 10.93
C GLY A 73 11.10 1.49 11.00
N GLY A 74 10.61 0.99 12.14
CA GLY A 74 9.19 0.71 12.42
C GLY A 74 8.41 -0.17 11.41
N GLY A 75 7.08 -0.23 11.61
CA GLY A 75 6.15 -0.95 10.75
C GLY A 75 6.00 -0.32 9.36
N LEU A 76 5.69 -1.14 8.35
CA LEU A 76 5.37 -0.66 7.01
C LEU A 76 3.96 -0.05 7.00
N MET A 77 3.87 1.24 6.70
CA MET A 77 2.62 1.99 6.71
C MET A 77 2.03 2.14 5.30
N GLY A 78 2.91 2.15 4.30
CA GLY A 78 2.53 2.21 2.89
C GLY A 78 3.69 2.63 2.02
N TYR A 79 3.42 3.43 1.00
CA TYR A 79 4.40 3.77 -0.03
C TYR A 79 4.22 5.21 -0.49
N TRP A 80 5.31 5.84 -0.90
CA TRP A 80 5.27 7.19 -1.45
C TRP A 80 6.32 7.41 -2.54
N ALA A 81 6.10 8.45 -3.34
CA ALA A 81 7.05 8.93 -4.34
C ALA A 81 7.05 10.46 -4.34
N LYS A 82 8.24 11.06 -4.48
CA LYS A 82 8.38 12.51 -4.59
C LYS A 82 7.77 12.98 -5.92
N GLY A 83 6.89 13.97 -5.87
CA GLY A 83 6.13 14.48 -7.02
C GLY A 83 4.64 14.14 -6.96
N HIS A 84 3.81 14.93 -7.64
CA HIS A 84 2.40 14.61 -7.89
C HIS A 84 2.30 13.84 -9.21
N HIS A 85 2.47 12.52 -9.13
CA HIS A 85 2.42 11.60 -10.26
C HIS A 85 0.97 11.28 -10.62
N ASP A 86 0.73 10.80 -11.84
CA ASP A 86 -0.57 10.19 -12.15
C ASP A 86 -0.86 9.05 -11.16
N ARG A 87 -2.12 8.96 -10.70
CA ARG A 87 -2.47 8.03 -9.62
C ARG A 87 -2.44 6.58 -10.07
N HIS A 88 -2.78 6.30 -11.33
CA HIS A 88 -2.71 4.95 -11.90
C HIS A 88 -1.27 4.56 -12.12
N ALA A 89 -0.47 5.44 -12.72
CA ALA A 89 0.96 5.19 -12.90
C ALA A 89 1.67 4.93 -11.55
N PHE A 90 1.32 5.67 -10.49
CA PHE A 90 1.86 5.45 -9.15
C PHE A 90 1.43 4.09 -8.58
N ALA A 91 0.15 3.73 -8.66
CA ALA A 91 -0.32 2.43 -8.17
C ALA A 91 0.36 1.26 -8.89
N ASP A 92 0.49 1.33 -10.21
CA ASP A 92 1.18 0.33 -11.01
C ASP A 92 2.65 0.22 -10.61
N ALA A 93 3.34 1.35 -10.39
CA ALA A 93 4.72 1.36 -9.93
C ALA A 93 4.88 0.76 -8.53
N VAL A 94 3.94 1.00 -7.61
CA VAL A 94 3.96 0.37 -6.26
C VAL A 94 3.73 -1.13 -6.37
N ASN A 95 2.78 -1.57 -7.17
CA ASN A 95 2.48 -3.00 -7.35
C ASN A 95 3.67 -3.73 -7.99
N GLU A 96 4.34 -3.10 -8.95
CA GLU A 96 5.59 -3.63 -9.53
C GLU A 96 6.73 -3.65 -8.50
N HIS A 97 6.93 -2.57 -7.75
CA HIS A 97 7.96 -2.47 -6.71
C HIS A 97 7.83 -3.56 -5.63
N THR A 98 6.59 -3.87 -5.25
CA THR A 98 6.29 -4.81 -4.16
C THR A 98 6.13 -6.26 -4.62
N GLY A 99 5.90 -6.46 -5.93
CA GLY A 99 5.48 -7.74 -6.50
C GLY A 99 4.12 -8.21 -5.97
N ALA A 100 3.26 -7.28 -5.52
CA ALA A 100 1.98 -7.61 -4.90
C ALA A 100 0.99 -8.20 -5.92
N ASP A 101 0.33 -9.29 -5.54
CA ASP A 101 -0.73 -9.92 -6.33
C ASP A 101 -2.10 -9.34 -5.98
N TRP A 102 -2.90 -9.03 -6.99
CA TRP A 102 -4.19 -8.36 -6.80
C TRP A 102 -5.25 -9.20 -6.07
N ILE A 103 -5.09 -10.53 -6.01
CA ILE A 103 -6.09 -11.44 -5.43
C ILE A 103 -5.83 -11.63 -3.94
N TYR A 104 -4.57 -11.85 -3.57
CA TYR A 104 -4.23 -12.35 -2.23
C TYR A 104 -3.28 -11.44 -1.45
N ASP A 105 -2.78 -10.37 -2.04
CA ASP A 105 -1.81 -9.49 -1.39
C ASP A 105 -2.46 -8.19 -0.92
N SER A 106 -2.50 -7.99 0.40
CA SER A 106 -3.02 -6.76 1.01
C SER A 106 -2.19 -5.51 0.67
N ARG A 107 -0.96 -5.69 0.18
CA ARG A 107 -0.10 -4.60 -0.31
C ARG A 107 -0.55 -4.08 -1.67
N TYR A 108 -1.39 -4.82 -2.40
CA TYR A 108 -1.82 -4.43 -3.74
C TYR A 108 -2.63 -3.12 -3.70
N VAL A 109 -2.14 -2.12 -4.41
CA VAL A 109 -2.72 -0.78 -4.46
C VAL A 109 -3.70 -0.70 -5.61
N VAL A 110 -4.95 -0.42 -5.28
CA VAL A 110 -5.96 0.05 -6.24
C VAL A 110 -6.05 1.57 -6.21
N VAL A 111 -6.42 2.22 -7.30
CA VAL A 111 -6.52 3.69 -7.36
C VAL A 111 -7.82 4.22 -6.80
N THR A 112 -8.92 3.51 -7.08
CA THR A 112 -10.27 3.94 -6.69
C THR A 112 -10.91 2.89 -5.81
N ARG A 113 -11.53 3.34 -4.71
CA ARG A 113 -12.41 2.51 -3.88
C ARG A 113 -13.85 2.97 -4.03
N LEU A 114 -14.78 2.00 -3.97
CA LEU A 114 -16.22 2.26 -4.02
C LEU A 114 -16.72 3.07 -2.80
N SER A 115 -16.01 2.99 -1.68
CA SER A 115 -16.30 3.77 -0.47
C SER A 115 -15.05 4.04 0.36
N GLY A 116 -15.05 5.15 1.10
CA GLY A 116 -13.95 5.58 1.97
C GLY A 116 -12.95 6.53 1.28
N PRO A 117 -11.85 6.88 1.98
CA PRO A 117 -10.81 7.74 1.43
C PRO A 117 -10.13 7.07 0.23
N GLN A 118 -9.78 7.89 -0.76
CA GLN A 118 -9.04 7.42 -1.91
C GLN A 118 -7.66 6.90 -1.45
N PRO A 119 -7.27 5.69 -1.88
CA PRO A 119 -6.05 5.03 -1.43
C PRO A 119 -4.79 5.78 -1.90
N VAL A 120 -4.78 6.31 -3.12
CA VAL A 120 -3.69 7.12 -3.65
C VAL A 120 -4.03 8.61 -3.54
N ARG A 121 -3.17 9.36 -2.85
CA ARG A 121 -3.37 10.78 -2.54
C ARG A 121 -2.21 11.63 -3.03
N HIS A 122 -2.52 12.88 -3.36
CA HIS A 122 -1.53 13.92 -3.59
C HIS A 122 -1.46 14.80 -2.36
N GLU A 123 -0.30 14.85 -1.74
CA GLU A 123 -0.08 15.62 -0.52
C GLU A 123 1.16 16.52 -0.70
N TRP A 124 1.36 17.40 0.26
CA TRP A 124 2.56 18.22 0.37
C TRP A 124 3.20 17.91 1.70
N TRP A 125 4.48 17.52 1.68
CA TRP A 125 5.22 17.18 2.89
C TRP A 125 6.44 18.06 3.06
N ARG A 126 6.95 18.14 4.29
CA ARG A 126 8.26 18.69 4.62
C ARG A 126 9.04 17.68 5.45
N ALA A 127 10.34 17.58 5.21
CA ALA A 127 11.24 16.77 6.01
C ALA A 127 11.75 17.59 7.20
N VAL A 128 11.59 17.06 8.42
CA VAL A 128 12.09 17.67 9.65
C VAL A 128 13.05 16.66 10.31
N PRO A 129 14.29 17.05 10.63
CA PRO A 129 15.23 16.13 11.28
C PRO A 129 14.70 15.70 12.65
N MET A 130 14.80 14.41 12.96
CA MET A 130 14.52 13.92 14.31
C MET A 130 15.58 14.45 15.27
N SER A 131 15.13 15.11 16.34
CA SER A 131 16.03 15.53 17.40
C SER A 131 16.67 14.29 18.02
N ARG A 132 18.01 14.30 18.15
CA ARG A 132 18.90 13.30 18.79
C ARG A 132 19.50 12.22 17.89
N GLU A 133 19.14 12.10 16.62
CA GLU A 133 19.75 11.11 15.72
C GLU A 133 20.13 11.73 14.35
N PRO A 134 21.44 11.84 14.02
CA PRO A 134 21.88 12.33 12.72
C PRO A 134 21.39 11.42 11.58
N GLY A 135 20.83 12.01 10.53
CA GLY A 135 20.44 11.28 9.30
C GLY A 135 18.99 10.83 9.22
N HIS A 136 18.21 10.92 10.30
CA HIS A 136 16.81 10.53 10.30
C HIS A 136 15.89 11.76 10.22
N SER A 137 14.94 11.75 9.28
CA SER A 137 13.93 12.80 9.09
C SER A 137 12.52 12.25 9.21
N VAL A 138 11.64 13.01 9.86
CA VAL A 138 10.20 12.77 9.85
C VAL A 138 9.57 13.62 8.75
N TYR A 139 8.65 13.01 8.01
CA TYR A 139 7.83 13.72 7.04
C TYR A 139 6.56 14.24 7.73
N HIS A 140 6.28 15.53 7.57
CA HIS A 140 5.08 16.17 8.09
C HIS A 140 4.29 16.79 6.94
N SER A 141 2.95 16.79 7.04
CA SER A 141 2.10 17.58 6.16
C SER A 141 2.52 19.05 6.16
N ALA A 142 2.51 19.65 4.98
CA ALA A 142 2.90 21.03 4.75
C ALA A 142 1.94 21.70 3.76
N GLU A 143 1.84 23.01 3.81
CA GLU A 143 1.10 23.78 2.82
C GLU A 143 1.89 23.85 1.49
N PRO A 144 1.21 23.87 0.33
CA PRO A 144 1.85 24.09 -0.96
C PRO A 144 2.74 25.35 -0.95
N HIS A 145 3.91 25.26 -1.57
CA HIS A 145 4.88 26.36 -1.68
C HIS A 145 5.46 26.90 -0.36
N SER A 146 5.12 26.32 0.79
CA SER A 146 5.76 26.67 2.06
C SER A 146 7.24 26.23 2.08
N ARG A 147 8.06 26.88 2.92
CA ARG A 147 9.51 26.65 2.93
C ARG A 147 9.84 25.19 3.23
N GLY A 148 10.55 24.54 2.29
CA GLY A 148 10.97 23.14 2.42
C GLY A 148 9.86 22.13 2.15
N ALA A 149 8.67 22.57 1.72
CA ALA A 149 7.61 21.68 1.29
C ALA A 149 7.89 21.12 -0.12
N PHE A 150 7.54 19.86 -0.33
CA PHE A 150 7.63 19.20 -1.62
C PHE A 150 6.36 18.38 -1.90
N PRO A 151 5.95 18.27 -3.17
CA PRO A 151 4.81 17.47 -3.56
C PRO A 151 5.14 15.98 -3.40
N VAL A 152 4.14 15.19 -3.03
CA VAL A 152 4.24 13.74 -2.86
C VAL A 152 2.97 13.04 -3.34
N THR A 153 3.15 11.85 -3.90
CA THR A 153 2.08 10.89 -4.14
C THR A 153 2.25 9.74 -3.15
N VAL A 154 1.20 9.41 -2.39
CA VAL A 154 1.28 8.48 -1.24
C VAL A 154 0.08 7.55 -1.17
N THR A 155 0.30 6.35 -0.62
CA THR A 155 -0.72 5.39 -0.19
C THR A 155 -0.41 4.88 1.21
N THR A 156 -1.43 4.66 2.04
CA THR A 156 -1.34 4.12 3.41
C THR A 156 -2.16 2.84 3.57
N ILE A 157 -2.28 2.07 2.47
CA ILE A 157 -3.17 0.91 2.41
C ILE A 157 -2.88 -0.17 3.46
N VAL A 158 -1.60 -0.35 3.81
CA VAL A 158 -1.15 -1.36 4.77
C VAL A 158 -1.59 -0.95 6.19
N GLU A 159 -1.26 0.28 6.60
CA GLU A 159 -1.70 0.83 7.89
C GLU A 159 -3.22 0.81 8.03
N ASP A 160 -3.96 1.28 7.02
CA ASP A 160 -5.43 1.34 7.06
C ASP A 160 -6.05 -0.05 7.22
N HIS A 161 -5.45 -1.07 6.61
CA HIS A 161 -5.90 -2.45 6.71
C HIS A 161 -5.64 -3.03 8.10
N GLU A 162 -4.44 -2.84 8.63
CA GLU A 162 -4.08 -3.29 9.99
C GLU A 162 -4.93 -2.61 11.06
N ARG A 163 -5.13 -1.29 10.96
CA ARG A 163 -6.02 -0.54 11.86
C ARG A 163 -7.45 -1.08 11.85
N LYS A 164 -8.00 -1.39 10.67
CA LYS A 164 -9.35 -1.95 10.54
C LYS A 164 -9.46 -3.35 11.13
N ILE A 165 -8.46 -4.20 10.93
CA ILE A 165 -8.41 -5.53 11.55
C ILE A 165 -8.34 -5.39 13.08
N ALA A 166 -7.45 -4.54 13.59
CA ALA A 166 -7.32 -4.29 15.01
C ALA A 166 -8.64 -3.79 15.62
N GLN A 167 -9.30 -2.81 14.98
CA GLN A 167 -10.59 -2.31 15.42
C GLN A 167 -11.66 -3.41 15.45
N ARG A 168 -11.74 -4.23 14.40
CA ARG A 168 -12.69 -5.35 14.36
C ARG A 168 -12.43 -6.36 15.49
N ASN A 169 -11.16 -6.69 15.77
CA ASN A 169 -10.80 -7.60 16.84
C ASN A 169 -11.18 -7.02 18.22
N ILE A 170 -10.99 -5.71 18.42
CA ILE A 170 -11.42 -4.99 19.62
C ILE A 170 -12.95 -5.06 19.76
N ASP A 171 -13.69 -4.78 18.68
CA ASP A 171 -15.15 -4.82 18.68
C ASP A 171 -15.69 -6.23 18.96
N GLU A 172 -15.11 -7.26 18.35
CA GLU A 172 -15.44 -8.68 18.58
C GLU A 172 -15.12 -9.08 20.03
N PHE A 173 -13.98 -8.66 20.57
CA PHE A 173 -13.61 -8.89 21.97
C PHE A 173 -14.61 -8.22 22.92
N HIS A 174 -14.97 -6.96 22.69
CA HIS A 174 -15.96 -6.27 23.51
C HIS A 174 -17.35 -6.92 23.40
N LYS A 175 -17.73 -7.40 22.22
CA LYS A 175 -18.99 -8.14 22.03
C LYS A 175 -18.99 -9.45 22.81
N GLY A 176 -17.91 -10.23 22.73
CA GLY A 176 -17.73 -11.48 23.48
C GLY A 176 -17.68 -11.27 25.00
N SER A 177 -17.01 -10.20 25.44
CA SER A 177 -16.97 -9.82 26.86
C SER A 177 -18.37 -9.45 27.39
N ARG A 178 -19.15 -8.65 26.64
CA ARG A 178 -20.53 -8.30 26.99
C ARG A 178 -21.45 -9.53 27.01
N SER A 179 -21.33 -10.43 26.03
CA SER A 179 -22.14 -11.65 26.01
C SER A 179 -21.81 -12.57 27.17
N GLY A 180 -20.52 -12.82 27.43
CA GLY A 180 -20.07 -13.67 28.54
C GLY A 180 -20.47 -13.10 29.91
N PHE A 181 -20.36 -11.79 30.11
CA PHE A 181 -20.83 -11.13 31.32
C PHE A 181 -22.35 -11.27 31.49
N THR A 182 -23.12 -11.06 30.41
CA THR A 182 -24.59 -11.19 30.43
C THR A 182 -25.03 -12.63 30.73
N GLU A 183 -24.37 -13.62 30.12
CA GLU A 183 -24.61 -15.04 30.40
C GLU A 183 -24.28 -15.41 31.85
N GLY A 184 -23.15 -14.93 32.37
CA GLY A 184 -22.76 -15.13 33.76
C GLY A 184 -23.73 -14.48 34.75
N LEU A 185 -24.17 -13.25 34.48
CA LEU A 185 -25.17 -12.55 35.31
C LEU A 185 -26.50 -13.30 35.29
N ASN A 186 -26.98 -13.73 34.11
CA ASN A 186 -28.21 -14.49 33.98
C ASN A 186 -28.13 -15.85 34.68
N TRP A 187 -26.98 -16.54 34.59
CA TRP A 187 -26.75 -17.77 35.32
C TRP A 187 -26.80 -17.54 36.83
N ALA A 188 -26.11 -16.51 37.34
CA ALA A 188 -26.08 -16.17 38.76
C ALA A 188 -27.47 -15.81 39.29
N LEU A 189 -28.24 -15.01 38.54
CA LEU A 189 -29.62 -14.66 38.90
C LEU A 189 -30.51 -15.91 38.96
N ARG A 190 -30.41 -16.84 38.00
CA ARG A 190 -31.15 -18.11 38.05
C ARG A 190 -30.77 -18.99 39.24
N GLN A 191 -29.49 -19.01 39.63
CA GLN A 191 -29.08 -19.74 40.83
C GLN A 191 -29.62 -19.06 42.10
N LEU A 192 -29.59 -17.74 42.16
CA LEU A 192 -30.09 -16.98 43.31
C LEU A 192 -31.62 -17.05 43.43
N ASP A 193 -32.39 -17.06 42.35
CA ASP A 193 -33.85 -17.29 42.40
C ASP A 193 -34.22 -18.62 43.09
N ILE A 194 -33.33 -19.62 43.03
CA ILE A 194 -33.53 -20.94 43.66
C ILE A 194 -33.08 -20.94 45.13
N ILE A 195 -32.05 -20.17 45.46
CA ILE A 195 -31.38 -20.21 46.77
C ILE A 195 -31.86 -19.08 47.71
N ASP A 196 -31.90 -17.85 47.21
CA ASP A 196 -32.26 -16.61 47.91
C ASP A 196 -32.67 -15.51 46.90
N ASP A 197 -33.97 -15.38 46.68
CA ASP A 197 -34.59 -14.40 45.76
C ASP A 197 -34.26 -12.94 46.12
N GLU A 198 -34.11 -12.63 47.42
CA GLU A 198 -33.77 -11.27 47.85
C GLU A 198 -32.31 -10.90 47.53
N ALA A 199 -31.39 -11.88 47.58
CA ALA A 199 -30.03 -11.69 47.11
C ALA A 199 -29.98 -11.46 45.59
N GLY A 200 -30.81 -12.14 44.81
CA GLY A 200 -30.96 -11.94 43.37
C GLY A 200 -31.40 -10.51 43.00
N LYS A 201 -32.43 -10.00 43.69
CA LYS A 201 -32.92 -8.61 43.50
C LYS A 201 -31.85 -7.57 43.83
N LYS A 202 -31.09 -7.77 44.91
CA LYS A 202 -29.99 -6.86 45.30
C LYS A 202 -28.86 -6.85 44.29
N LEU A 203 -28.47 -8.02 43.76
CA LEU A 203 -27.43 -8.12 42.73
C LEU A 203 -27.84 -7.37 41.46
N LEU A 204 -29.10 -7.53 41.02
CA LEU A 204 -29.64 -6.82 39.86
C LEU A 204 -29.72 -5.30 40.08
N ALA A 205 -30.06 -4.86 41.30
CA ALA A 205 -30.09 -3.44 41.66
C ALA A 205 -28.69 -2.81 41.60
N CYS A 206 -27.68 -3.46 42.19
CA CYS A 206 -26.28 -2.99 42.12
C CYS A 206 -25.78 -2.89 40.67
N TYR A 207 -26.15 -3.85 39.81
CA TYR A 207 -25.79 -3.79 38.39
C TYR A 207 -26.43 -2.58 37.68
N ARG A 208 -27.72 -2.34 37.90
CA ARG A 208 -28.46 -1.21 37.29
C ARG A 208 -27.95 0.15 37.76
N GLU A 209 -27.45 0.26 38.98
CA GLU A 209 -26.81 1.50 39.45
C GLU A 209 -25.45 1.73 38.80
N ARG A 210 -24.66 0.67 38.63
CA ARG A 210 -23.37 0.75 37.95
C ARG A 210 -23.50 1.08 36.46
N ASP A 211 -24.52 0.60 35.77
CA ASP A 211 -24.76 0.85 34.34
C ASP A 211 -25.27 2.27 34.05
N LYS A 212 -25.65 3.03 35.09
CA LYS A 212 -26.06 4.44 35.00
C LYS A 212 -24.91 5.44 35.21
N ALA A 213 -23.77 5.00 35.71
CA ALA A 213 -22.59 5.82 36.03
C ALA A 213 -21.59 5.81 34.87
#